data_AF-A0A9E5VB16-F1
#
_entry.id   AF-A0A9E5VB16-F1
#
_cell.length_a   1.000
_cell.length_b   1.000
_cell.length_c   1.000
_cell.angle_alpha   90.00
_cell.angle_beta   90.00
_cell.angle_gamma   90.00
#
_symmetry.space_group_name_H-M   'P 1'
#
loop_
_entity.id
_entity.type
_entity.pdbx_description
1 polymer ?
#
loop_
_entity_poly.entity_id
_entity_poly.type
_entity_poly.pdbx_seq_one_letter_code
_entity_poly.pdbx_strand_id
1 'polypeptide(L)'
;MNTLFKDYPDFNLLQKLAKGSLDQSQNLSRGIRLWALLRWLYSENGYTKLEEPFTYADWREAFFTKTHKDEKQADILNHQDLNCACTKTTREWLLELEVPIDKWQTSLQTQIPIAGSELEKILAERLFAQVRKSLQSDFELLVSRHYLQRSEKNTGRSKYYQRSQTLPSWKTTENITPQTSLSMKKQAYLAGTLGLFSFLDPNLPVLAEEFSDKEIDEDNHRVFIYVDYVVPDSSPTQDAVDEIQSQLQEIWNSENIPPILFTYHSAHKNQVKECVVYPVCIYFMERAKYLCAYGTTPHDDINWYKYRLDRIISQRIEKLSWQDIRVPQILKEINDNYQLPTPKTINTKLKEAWGCDFYKEKSLMILRFDKDFHQRYIDGISIHESFAQISYEQVFILLQQHILEQEHQRVILNILQSRPSSDAYYQVNYRVTDYYVIRWLRALGAKVEVLLPCNLRQEMASEIKDMFNIYGKH
;
A
#
# COMPACT_ATOMS: atom_id res chain seq x y z
N MET A 1 22.90 17.60 -29.79
CA MET A 1 23.40 18.60 -28.83
C MET A 1 22.82 18.24 -27.49
N ASN A 2 23.66 18.00 -26.48
CA ASN A 2 23.16 17.63 -25.15
C ASN A 2 22.62 18.88 -24.45
N THR A 3 21.42 18.78 -23.90
CA THR A 3 20.85 19.84 -23.06
C THR A 3 21.64 19.90 -21.75
N LEU A 4 22.08 21.09 -21.34
CA LEU A 4 22.85 21.28 -20.11
C LEU A 4 22.01 22.08 -19.12
N PHE A 5 21.98 21.63 -17.87
CA PHE A 5 21.38 22.37 -16.77
C PHE A 5 22.48 23.17 -16.05
N LYS A 6 22.43 24.49 -16.19
CA LYS A 6 23.43 25.41 -15.59
C LYS A 6 22.82 26.41 -14.62
N ASP A 7 21.53 26.24 -14.29
CA ASP A 7 20.84 27.19 -13.43
C ASP A 7 21.42 27.16 -12.01
N TYR A 8 21.49 28.35 -11.42
CA TYR A 8 21.96 28.58 -10.06
C TYR A 8 20.85 28.22 -9.07
N PRO A 9 21.14 27.61 -7.90
CA PRO A 9 20.12 27.20 -6.93
C PRO A 9 19.54 28.40 -6.16
N ASP A 10 18.96 29.37 -6.87
CA ASP A 10 18.29 30.49 -6.24
C ASP A 10 16.95 30.09 -5.61
N PHE A 11 16.40 30.98 -4.79
CA PHE A 11 15.12 30.76 -4.11
C PHE A 11 14.01 30.31 -5.06
N ASN A 12 13.85 30.98 -6.20
CA ASN A 12 12.74 30.71 -7.13
C ASN A 12 12.87 29.33 -7.78
N LEU A 13 14.08 28.96 -8.16
CA LEU A 13 14.37 27.64 -8.71
C LEU A 13 14.14 26.56 -7.66
N LEU A 14 14.69 26.73 -6.45
CA LEU A 14 14.52 25.77 -5.36
C LEU A 14 13.04 25.63 -4.97
N GLN A 15 12.28 26.72 -4.96
CA GLN A 15 10.84 26.74 -4.63
C GLN A 15 10.01 26.03 -5.70
N LYS A 16 10.45 26.10 -6.97
CA LYS A 16 9.88 25.35 -8.10
C LYS A 16 10.37 23.90 -8.21
N LEU A 17 11.44 23.52 -7.52
CA LEU A 17 11.89 22.12 -7.46
C LEU A 17 11.29 21.41 -6.26
N ALA A 18 11.21 22.08 -5.12
CA ALA A 18 10.52 21.59 -3.94
C ALA A 18 8.99 21.49 -4.16
N LYS A 19 8.35 20.64 -3.37
CA LYS A 19 6.89 20.53 -3.26
C LYS A 19 6.54 21.03 -1.86
N GLY A 20 6.06 22.27 -1.75
CA GLY A 20 5.84 22.96 -0.48
C GLY A 20 6.75 24.18 -0.29
N SER A 21 6.49 24.98 0.75
CA SER A 21 7.25 26.20 1.03
C SER A 21 8.68 25.88 1.51
N LEU A 22 9.66 26.69 1.07
CA LEU A 22 11.08 26.51 1.43
C LEU A 22 11.45 26.99 2.84
N ASP A 23 10.51 27.58 3.59
CA ASP A 23 10.68 27.91 5.02
C ASP A 23 10.80 26.66 5.91
N GLN A 24 10.35 25.50 5.42
CA GLN A 24 10.60 24.20 6.04
C GLN A 24 11.96 23.65 5.59
N SER A 25 12.86 23.40 6.54
CA SER A 25 14.22 22.89 6.28
C SER A 25 14.25 21.60 5.44
N GLN A 26 13.28 20.71 5.64
CA GLN A 26 13.16 19.46 4.86
C GLN A 26 12.90 19.71 3.36
N ASN A 27 12.05 20.69 3.03
CA ASN A 27 11.75 21.07 1.65
C ASN A 27 12.93 21.79 1.00
N LEU A 28 13.65 22.59 1.76
CA LEU A 28 14.88 23.22 1.31
C LEU A 28 15.96 22.18 1.00
N SER A 29 16.23 21.23 1.90
CA SER A 29 17.17 20.13 1.65
C SER A 29 16.76 19.29 0.44
N ARG A 30 15.46 18.99 0.29
CA ARG A 30 14.94 18.28 -0.90
C ARG A 30 15.10 19.10 -2.19
N GLY A 31 14.80 20.39 -2.15
CA GLY A 31 14.99 21.29 -3.30
C GLY A 31 16.44 21.36 -3.75
N ILE A 32 17.38 21.47 -2.80
CA ILE A 32 18.82 21.47 -3.10
C ILE A 32 19.26 20.11 -3.65
N ARG A 33 18.75 19.00 -3.10
CA ARG A 33 19.02 17.66 -3.61
C ARG A 33 18.56 17.47 -5.06
N LEU A 34 17.34 17.92 -5.38
CA LEU A 34 16.80 17.88 -6.74
C LEU A 34 17.63 18.74 -7.69
N TRP A 35 18.05 19.92 -7.26
CA TRP A 35 18.95 20.77 -8.03
C TRP A 35 20.30 20.08 -8.29
N ALA A 36 20.94 19.49 -7.26
CA ALA A 36 22.21 18.78 -7.40
C ALA A 36 22.06 17.56 -8.32
N LEU A 37 20.93 16.84 -8.20
CA LEU A 37 20.59 15.73 -9.08
C LEU A 37 20.44 16.18 -10.54
N LEU A 38 19.76 17.30 -10.81
CA LEU A 38 19.65 17.88 -12.15
C LEU A 38 21.00 18.33 -12.71
N ARG A 39 21.82 19.00 -11.89
CA ARG A 39 23.19 19.39 -12.26
C ARG A 39 24.02 18.18 -12.64
N TRP A 40 23.90 17.07 -11.93
CA TRP A 40 24.60 15.83 -12.26
C TRP A 40 24.03 15.17 -13.53
N LEU A 41 22.71 14.96 -13.60
CA LEU A 41 22.04 14.28 -14.71
C LEU A 41 22.33 14.97 -16.05
N TYR A 42 22.31 16.30 -16.07
CA TYR A 42 22.53 17.12 -17.26
C TYR A 42 23.98 17.64 -17.39
N SER A 43 24.94 17.00 -16.72
CA SER A 43 26.38 17.26 -16.90
C SER A 43 27.01 16.27 -17.87
N GLU A 44 28.24 16.55 -18.32
CA GLU A 44 29.04 15.60 -19.10
C GLU A 44 29.22 14.26 -18.38
N ASN A 45 29.40 14.27 -17.06
CA ASN A 45 29.46 13.05 -16.24
C ASN A 45 28.16 12.26 -16.30
N GLY A 46 27.02 12.93 -16.24
CA GLY A 46 25.71 12.30 -16.39
C GLY A 46 25.57 11.66 -17.77
N TYR A 47 25.83 12.40 -18.85
CA TYR A 47 25.72 11.88 -20.22
C TYR A 47 26.70 10.76 -20.55
N THR A 48 27.90 10.75 -19.95
CA THR A 48 28.92 9.73 -20.20
C THR A 48 28.72 8.47 -19.38
N LYS A 49 28.22 8.58 -18.15
CA LYS A 49 28.03 7.44 -17.24
C LYS A 49 26.64 6.83 -17.30
N LEU A 50 25.66 7.54 -17.85
CA LEU A 50 24.26 7.13 -17.85
C LEU A 50 23.65 7.33 -19.24
N GLU A 51 23.56 6.22 -19.98
CA GLU A 51 22.95 6.14 -21.31
C GLU A 51 21.43 6.33 -21.24
N GLU A 52 20.82 6.85 -22.31
CA GLU A 52 19.38 7.04 -22.38
C GLU A 52 18.69 5.99 -23.27
N PRO A 53 17.49 5.53 -22.88
CA PRO A 53 16.82 5.79 -21.60
C PRO A 53 17.42 4.95 -20.45
N PHE A 54 17.35 5.45 -19.21
CA PHE A 54 17.91 4.78 -18.03
C PHE A 54 16.85 4.47 -16.98
N THR A 55 17.13 3.50 -16.12
CA THR A 55 16.33 3.17 -14.95
C THR A 55 16.91 3.80 -13.69
N TYR A 56 16.14 3.79 -12.59
CA TYR A 56 16.68 4.17 -11.28
C TYR A 56 17.91 3.33 -10.89
N ALA A 57 17.94 2.04 -11.25
CA ALA A 57 19.07 1.16 -10.94
C ALA A 57 20.33 1.58 -11.70
N ASP A 58 20.19 1.91 -12.98
CA ASP A 58 21.30 2.39 -13.82
C ASP A 58 21.84 3.71 -13.27
N TRP A 59 20.94 4.63 -12.89
CA TRP A 59 21.33 5.89 -12.24
C TRP A 59 22.08 5.63 -10.93
N ARG A 60 21.55 4.75 -10.07
CA ARG A 60 22.15 4.40 -8.78
C ARG A 60 23.56 3.85 -8.94
N GLU A 61 23.77 2.95 -9.91
CA GLU A 61 25.09 2.37 -10.21
C GLU A 61 26.07 3.42 -10.76
N ALA A 62 25.58 4.37 -11.57
CA ALA A 62 26.40 5.45 -12.12
C ALA A 62 26.72 6.56 -11.10
N PHE A 63 25.82 6.79 -10.13
CA PHE A 63 25.86 7.91 -9.19
C PHE A 63 26.54 7.57 -7.86
N PHE A 64 26.32 6.36 -7.33
CA PHE A 64 26.93 5.89 -6.08
C PHE A 64 28.10 4.94 -6.32
N THR A 65 28.90 4.70 -5.29
CA THR A 65 29.98 3.70 -5.37
C THR A 65 29.44 2.28 -5.21
N LYS A 66 30.20 1.28 -5.67
CA LYS A 66 29.77 -0.13 -5.69
C LYS A 66 29.45 -0.70 -4.30
N THR A 67 30.02 -0.12 -3.25
CA THR A 67 29.81 -0.52 -1.85
C THR A 67 28.55 0.09 -1.23
N HIS A 68 27.84 0.98 -1.94
CA HIS A 68 26.68 1.67 -1.43
C HIS A 68 25.46 0.74 -1.25
N LYS A 69 24.85 0.83 -0.08
CA LYS A 69 23.61 0.15 0.29
C LYS A 69 22.58 1.18 0.75
N ASP A 70 21.41 1.17 0.14
CA ASP A 70 20.32 2.15 0.30
C ASP A 70 19.00 1.51 0.80
N GLU A 71 19.08 0.26 1.25
CA GLU A 71 17.95 -0.52 1.75
C GLU A 71 17.53 -0.08 3.16
N LYS A 72 18.51 0.24 4.03
CA LYS A 72 18.27 0.66 5.42
C LYS A 72 18.94 1.99 5.72
N GLN A 73 18.25 2.87 6.44
CA GLN A 73 18.80 4.16 6.86
C GLN A 73 20.10 4.01 7.65
N ALA A 74 20.21 2.97 8.49
CA ALA A 74 21.42 2.68 9.25
C ALA A 74 22.63 2.36 8.37
N ASP A 75 22.44 1.63 7.26
CA ASP A 75 23.54 1.27 6.35
C ASP A 75 24.06 2.51 5.60
N ILE A 76 23.16 3.43 5.25
CA ILE A 76 23.48 4.67 4.56
C ILE A 76 24.23 5.63 5.48
N LEU A 77 23.75 5.80 6.72
CA LEU A 77 24.38 6.69 7.70
C LEU A 77 25.77 6.20 8.12
N ASN A 78 25.94 4.88 8.23
CA ASN A 78 27.21 4.25 8.58
C ASN A 78 28.14 4.01 7.39
N HIS A 79 27.76 4.45 6.18
CA HIS A 79 28.59 4.28 5.00
C HIS A 79 29.89 5.10 5.11
N GLN A 80 31.04 4.46 4.86
CA GLN A 80 32.36 5.07 5.11
C GLN A 80 33.14 5.42 3.83
N ASP A 81 32.64 5.07 2.65
CA ASP A 81 33.32 5.43 1.40
C ASP A 81 33.13 6.93 1.11
N LEU A 82 34.18 7.72 1.36
CA LEU A 82 34.18 9.17 1.19
C LEU A 82 33.95 9.63 -0.25
N ASN A 83 34.16 8.75 -1.24
CA ASN A 83 33.92 9.07 -2.65
C ASN A 83 32.46 8.84 -3.05
N CYS A 84 31.64 8.28 -2.16
CA CYS A 84 30.25 8.00 -2.44
C CYS A 84 29.41 9.29 -2.39
N ALA A 85 28.50 9.46 -3.35
CA ALA A 85 27.60 10.60 -3.36
C ALA A 85 26.74 10.72 -2.08
N CYS A 86 26.51 9.61 -1.36
CA CYS A 86 25.74 9.60 -0.11
C CYS A 86 26.52 10.14 1.10
N THR A 87 27.86 10.21 1.06
CA THR A 87 28.67 10.75 2.16
C THR A 87 28.91 12.25 2.02
N LYS A 88 28.74 12.78 0.79
CA LYS A 88 28.89 14.20 0.49
C LYS A 88 27.81 15.03 1.18
N THR A 89 28.27 16.06 1.88
CA THR A 89 27.44 17.09 2.50
C THR A 89 26.90 18.06 1.45
N THR A 90 25.82 18.77 1.80
CA THR A 90 25.28 19.87 0.99
C THR A 90 26.36 20.91 0.67
N ARG A 91 27.21 21.24 1.65
CA ARG A 91 28.35 22.16 1.48
C ARG A 91 29.30 21.69 0.38
N GLU A 92 29.67 20.42 0.38
CA GLU A 92 30.56 19.85 -0.63
C GLU A 92 29.91 19.85 -2.03
N TRP A 93 28.62 19.52 -2.12
CA TRP A 93 27.86 19.58 -3.38
C TRP A 93 27.82 21.00 -3.97
N LEU A 94 27.56 22.01 -3.14
CA LEU A 94 27.54 23.40 -3.58
C LEU A 94 28.91 23.86 -4.08
N LEU A 95 29.99 23.52 -3.35
CA LEU A 95 31.36 23.87 -3.76
C LEU A 95 31.79 23.18 -5.06
N GLU A 96 31.53 21.87 -5.18
CA GLU A 96 31.87 21.09 -6.38
C GLU A 96 31.12 21.57 -7.62
N LEU A 97 29.91 22.10 -7.44
CA LEU A 97 29.08 22.67 -8.51
C LEU A 97 29.26 24.19 -8.69
N GLU A 98 30.35 24.74 -8.14
CA GLU A 98 30.81 26.13 -8.28
C GLU A 98 29.82 27.18 -7.73
N VAL A 99 29.11 26.86 -6.65
CA VAL A 99 28.20 27.78 -5.95
C VAL A 99 28.94 28.51 -4.83
N PRO A 100 29.11 29.84 -4.88
CA PRO A 100 29.70 30.60 -3.78
C PRO A 100 28.78 30.64 -2.56
N ILE A 101 29.11 29.85 -1.54
CA ILE A 101 28.24 29.59 -0.38
C ILE A 101 27.83 30.88 0.33
N ASP A 102 28.78 31.78 0.65
CA ASP A 102 28.49 33.01 1.40
C ASP A 102 27.45 33.89 0.67
N LYS A 103 27.56 33.98 -0.66
CA LYS A 103 26.62 34.74 -1.49
C LYS A 103 25.27 34.03 -1.60
N TRP A 104 25.28 32.70 -1.73
CA TRP A 104 24.07 31.90 -1.78
C TRP A 104 23.27 31.98 -0.48
N GLN A 105 23.93 31.82 0.68
CA GLN A 105 23.31 31.94 2.00
C GLN A 105 22.66 33.32 2.20
N THR A 106 23.41 34.39 1.90
CA THR A 106 22.91 35.77 2.03
C THR A 106 21.67 36.00 1.15
N SER A 107 21.69 35.51 -0.10
CA SER A 107 20.57 35.63 -1.03
C SER A 107 19.33 34.86 -0.55
N LEU A 108 19.53 33.65 -0.03
CA LEU A 108 18.44 32.79 0.44
C LEU A 108 17.80 33.34 1.72
N GLN A 109 18.61 33.81 2.68
CA GLN A 109 18.15 34.43 3.93
C GLN A 109 17.42 35.75 3.73
N THR A 110 17.63 36.42 2.58
CA THR A 110 16.87 37.63 2.22
C THR A 110 15.44 37.28 1.80
N GLN A 111 15.19 36.06 1.33
CA GLN A 111 13.89 35.63 0.77
C GLN A 111 13.13 34.66 1.68
N ILE A 112 13.83 33.96 2.58
CA ILE A 112 13.25 33.00 3.54
C ILE A 112 13.68 33.39 4.96
N PRO A 113 12.77 33.43 5.95
CA PRO A 113 13.11 33.66 7.35
C PRO A 113 13.73 32.41 8.01
N ILE A 114 14.88 31.95 7.50
CA ILE A 114 15.63 30.81 8.05
C ILE A 114 16.77 31.28 8.96
N ALA A 115 16.89 30.70 10.15
CA ALA A 115 17.96 31.02 11.08
C ALA A 115 19.33 30.54 10.54
N GLY A 116 20.39 31.32 10.76
CA GLY A 116 21.73 30.93 10.31
C GLY A 116 22.21 29.59 10.86
N SER A 117 21.85 29.26 12.11
CA SER A 117 22.17 27.97 12.72
C SER A 117 21.45 26.78 12.07
N GLU A 118 20.25 26.99 11.51
CA GLU A 118 19.51 25.96 10.79
C GLU A 118 20.07 25.76 9.37
N LEU A 119 20.47 26.85 8.72
CA LEU A 119 21.14 26.78 7.42
C LEU A 119 22.50 26.06 7.52
N GLU A 120 23.24 26.25 8.61
CA GLU A 120 24.47 25.48 8.86
C GLU A 120 24.22 23.99 9.08
N LYS A 121 23.09 23.61 9.68
CA LYS A 121 22.69 22.19 9.76
C LYS A 121 22.43 21.62 8.36
N ILE A 122 21.67 22.33 7.53
CA ILE A 122 21.41 21.93 6.13
C ILE A 122 22.71 21.81 5.35
N LEU A 123 23.67 22.72 5.54
CA LEU A 123 24.97 22.65 4.89
C LEU A 123 25.79 21.41 5.31
N ALA A 124 25.62 20.94 6.54
CA ALA A 124 26.24 19.72 7.06
C ALA A 124 25.47 18.43 6.71
N GLU A 125 24.23 18.52 6.24
CA GLU A 125 23.42 17.36 5.87
C GLU A 125 24.00 16.62 4.66
N ARG A 126 23.89 15.30 4.68
CA ARG A 126 24.22 14.45 3.53
C ARG A 126 22.99 14.30 2.64
N LEU A 127 22.88 15.12 1.60
CA LEU A 127 21.68 15.22 0.75
C LEU A 127 21.20 13.85 0.24
N PHE A 128 22.13 13.03 -0.26
CA PHE A 128 21.82 11.73 -0.83
C PHE A 128 21.95 10.56 0.16
N ALA A 129 22.09 10.84 1.47
CA ALA A 129 21.99 9.83 2.52
C ALA A 129 20.52 9.47 2.81
N GLN A 130 19.81 9.03 1.78
CA GLN A 130 18.37 8.80 1.78
C GLN A 130 18.09 7.38 1.32
N VAL A 131 17.08 6.74 1.92
CA VAL A 131 16.60 5.44 1.44
C VAL A 131 16.14 5.51 -0.01
N ARG A 132 16.25 4.38 -0.70
CA ARG A 132 15.84 4.23 -2.11
C ARG A 132 14.49 4.87 -2.42
N LYS A 133 13.48 4.66 -1.57
CA LYS A 133 12.11 5.15 -1.79
C LYS A 133 12.03 6.68 -1.88
N SER A 134 12.83 7.38 -1.07
CA SER A 134 12.93 8.85 -1.10
C SER A 134 13.59 9.34 -2.38
N LEU A 135 14.65 8.67 -2.82
CA LEU A 135 15.34 9.05 -4.06
C LEU A 135 14.50 8.72 -5.30
N GLN A 136 13.77 7.61 -5.32
CA GLN A 136 12.85 7.30 -6.42
C GLN A 136 11.70 8.31 -6.52
N SER A 137 11.16 8.78 -5.39
CA SER A 137 10.11 9.81 -5.41
C SER A 137 10.62 11.15 -5.96
N ASP A 138 11.91 11.46 -5.80
CA ASP A 138 12.53 12.62 -6.42
C ASP A 138 12.55 12.51 -7.95
N PHE A 139 12.80 11.32 -8.52
CA PHE A 139 12.68 11.11 -9.98
C PHE A 139 11.25 11.32 -10.48
N GLU A 140 10.24 10.87 -9.73
CA GLU A 140 8.84 11.11 -10.09
C GLU A 140 8.47 12.60 -10.05
N LEU A 141 9.00 13.32 -9.07
CA LEU A 141 8.81 14.76 -8.98
C LEU A 141 9.46 15.47 -10.19
N LEU A 142 10.67 15.08 -10.58
CA LEU A 142 11.31 15.62 -11.78
C LEU A 142 10.53 15.32 -13.06
N VAL A 143 9.88 14.16 -13.16
CA VAL A 143 8.97 13.83 -14.28
C VAL A 143 7.75 14.76 -14.26
N SER A 144 7.11 14.93 -13.11
CA SER A 144 5.93 15.79 -12.96
C SER A 144 6.21 17.27 -13.29
N ARG A 145 7.47 17.69 -13.09
CA ARG A 145 7.95 19.05 -13.36
C ARG A 145 8.59 19.19 -14.75
N HIS A 146 8.46 18.16 -15.59
CA HIS A 146 8.98 18.12 -16.97
C HIS A 146 10.50 18.27 -17.11
N TYR A 147 11.25 18.02 -16.03
CA TYR A 147 12.71 17.89 -16.07
C TYR A 147 13.15 16.49 -16.45
N LEU A 148 12.29 15.49 -16.36
CA LEU A 148 12.51 14.16 -16.92
C LEU A 148 11.25 13.75 -17.68
N GLN A 149 11.40 12.81 -18.60
CA GLN A 149 10.30 12.18 -19.31
C GLN A 149 10.31 10.69 -19.02
N ARG A 150 9.13 10.08 -18.95
CA ARG A 150 9.02 8.63 -18.93
C ARG A 150 9.05 8.13 -20.37
N SER A 151 9.92 7.15 -20.65
CA SER A 151 9.95 6.50 -21.95
C SER A 151 8.89 5.39 -21.99
N GLU A 152 7.87 5.58 -22.82
CA GLU A 152 6.82 4.58 -23.05
C GLU A 152 7.24 3.47 -24.04
N LYS A 153 8.38 3.65 -24.72
CA LYS A 153 8.83 2.75 -25.79
C LYS A 153 9.47 1.46 -25.29
N ASN A 154 9.87 1.42 -24.01
CA ASN A 154 10.52 0.26 -23.42
C ASN A 154 9.49 -0.57 -22.64
N THR A 155 9.16 -1.74 -23.16
CA THR A 155 8.30 -2.69 -22.49
C THR A 155 9.09 -3.35 -21.34
N GLY A 156 8.92 -2.87 -20.09
CA GLY A 156 9.47 -3.53 -18.91
C GLY A 156 9.16 -3.00 -17.51
N ARG A 157 9.55 -3.78 -16.47
CA ARG A 157 9.32 -3.50 -15.02
C ARG A 157 9.93 -2.18 -14.57
N SER A 158 11.16 -1.90 -14.99
CA SER A 158 11.85 -0.70 -14.56
C SER A 158 11.24 0.53 -15.22
N LYS A 159 10.93 1.56 -14.43
CA LYS A 159 10.59 2.87 -14.98
C LYS A 159 11.81 3.42 -15.72
N TYR A 160 11.65 3.64 -17.01
CA TYR A 160 12.67 4.23 -17.86
C TYR A 160 12.47 5.74 -17.91
N TYR A 161 13.49 6.46 -17.45
CA TYR A 161 13.57 7.91 -17.50
C TYR A 161 14.44 8.33 -18.68
N GLN A 162 14.08 9.47 -19.25
CA GLN A 162 14.86 10.14 -20.26
C GLN A 162 15.00 11.61 -19.88
N ARG A 163 16.15 12.22 -20.17
CA ARG A 163 16.32 13.66 -19.98
C ARG A 163 15.43 14.41 -20.97
N SER A 164 14.74 15.44 -20.48
CA SER A 164 13.97 16.33 -21.33
C SER A 164 14.92 17.14 -22.20
N GLN A 165 14.67 17.14 -23.51
CA GLN A 165 15.43 17.93 -24.48
C GLN A 165 15.19 19.44 -24.28
N THR A 166 14.02 19.81 -23.76
CA THR A 166 13.64 21.20 -23.47
C THR A 166 13.37 21.34 -21.98
N LEU A 167 14.20 22.12 -21.29
CA LEU A 167 14.01 22.38 -19.86
C LEU A 167 12.97 23.48 -19.64
N PRO A 168 12.11 23.38 -18.61
CA PRO A 168 11.12 24.41 -18.30
C PRO A 168 11.79 25.77 -18.04
N SER A 169 11.28 26.84 -18.66
CA SER A 169 11.71 28.21 -18.33
C SER A 169 11.11 28.62 -16.99
N TRP A 170 11.96 28.94 -16.02
CA TRP A 170 11.49 29.35 -14.70
C TRP A 170 11.11 30.85 -14.61
N LYS A 171 11.32 31.64 -15.68
CA LYS A 171 11.06 33.08 -15.71
C LYS A 171 9.61 33.51 -15.95
N THR A 172 8.67 32.57 -16.12
CA THR A 172 7.24 32.87 -16.28
C THR A 172 6.50 32.65 -14.96
N THR A 173 5.92 33.73 -14.44
CA THR A 173 5.06 33.79 -13.25
C THR A 173 3.63 33.47 -13.69
N GLU A 174 3.12 32.28 -13.38
CA GLU A 174 1.69 32.01 -13.45
C GLU A 174 1.10 32.14 -12.03
N ASN A 175 0.19 33.10 -11.87
CA ASN A 175 -0.57 33.33 -10.66
C ASN A 175 -1.61 32.22 -10.50
N ILE A 176 -1.34 31.24 -9.63
CA ILE A 176 -2.33 30.23 -9.23
C ILE A 176 -3.00 30.69 -7.95
N THR A 177 -4.20 31.27 -8.05
CA THR A 177 -5.14 31.39 -6.92
C THR A 177 -6.09 30.18 -6.93
N PRO A 178 -6.12 29.34 -5.88
CA PRO A 178 -7.12 28.29 -5.77
C PRO A 178 -8.32 28.76 -4.93
N GLN A 179 -9.49 28.87 -5.56
CA GLN A 179 -10.78 28.91 -4.87
C GLN A 179 -11.47 27.55 -4.95
N THR A 180 -11.58 26.88 -3.81
CA THR A 180 -12.75 26.16 -3.27
C THR A 180 -12.26 25.20 -2.18
N SER A 181 -12.27 25.64 -0.91
CA SER A 181 -11.90 24.77 0.21
C SER A 181 -13.09 24.45 1.11
N LEU A 182 -13.32 23.15 1.28
CA LEU A 182 -13.86 22.57 2.51
C LEU A 182 -13.08 23.16 3.70
N SER A 183 -13.71 23.32 4.87
CA SER A 183 -13.03 23.96 6.00
C SER A 183 -11.69 23.30 6.30
N MET A 184 -10.65 24.10 6.56
CA MET A 184 -9.26 23.65 6.73
C MET A 184 -9.11 22.49 7.72
N LYS A 185 -9.98 22.42 8.73
CA LYS A 185 -10.01 21.33 9.71
C LYS A 185 -10.46 19.99 9.10
N LYS A 186 -11.43 20.00 8.18
CA LYS A 186 -11.91 18.78 7.50
C LYS A 186 -10.93 18.29 6.44
N GLN A 187 -10.21 19.20 5.78
CA GLN A 187 -9.18 18.86 4.80
C GLN A 187 -7.93 18.29 5.48
N ALA A 188 -7.46 18.90 6.58
CA ALA A 188 -6.35 18.38 7.37
C ALA A 188 -6.66 17.02 8.02
N TYR A 189 -7.90 16.84 8.50
CA TYR A 189 -8.35 15.55 9.01
C TYR A 189 -8.39 14.48 7.91
N LEU A 190 -8.86 14.80 6.69
CA LEU A 190 -8.83 13.88 5.55
C LEU A 190 -7.39 13.55 5.13
N ALA A 191 -6.50 14.54 5.05
CA ALA A 191 -5.10 14.35 4.64
C ALA A 191 -4.31 13.52 5.66
N GLY A 192 -4.49 13.77 6.96
CA GLY A 192 -3.91 12.94 8.03
C GLY A 192 -4.49 11.54 8.05
N THR A 193 -5.79 11.39 7.79
CA THR A 193 -6.44 10.08 7.65
C THR A 193 -5.92 9.33 6.41
N LEU A 194 -5.70 10.01 5.28
CA LEU A 194 -5.17 9.43 4.03
C LEU A 194 -3.67 9.10 4.12
N GLY A 195 -2.89 9.89 4.86
CA GLY A 195 -1.49 9.59 5.18
C GLY A 195 -1.32 8.28 5.96
N LEU A 196 -2.26 7.98 6.86
CA LEU A 196 -2.34 6.70 7.57
C LEU A 196 -2.64 5.51 6.63
N PHE A 197 -3.14 5.77 5.41
CA PHE A 197 -3.43 4.75 4.39
C PHE A 197 -2.41 4.73 3.24
N SER A 198 -1.33 5.53 3.33
CA SER A 198 -0.31 5.64 2.28
C SER A 198 0.38 4.32 1.90
N PHE A 199 0.29 3.31 2.75
CA PHE A 199 0.80 1.96 2.49
C PHE A 199 -0.10 1.13 1.55
N LEU A 200 -1.36 1.53 1.36
CA LEU A 200 -2.35 0.84 0.51
C LEU A 200 -2.17 1.18 -0.97
N ASP A 201 -1.81 2.43 -1.27
CA ASP A 201 -1.64 2.94 -2.63
C ASP A 201 -0.48 3.93 -2.67
N PRO A 202 0.55 3.71 -3.52
CA PRO A 202 1.70 4.61 -3.64
C PRO A 202 1.37 6.04 -4.08
N ASN A 203 0.17 6.29 -4.63
CA ASN A 203 -0.31 7.62 -4.99
C ASN A 203 -0.96 8.37 -3.82
N LEU A 204 -1.44 7.67 -2.79
CA LEU A 204 -2.05 8.29 -1.60
C LEU A 204 -1.10 9.21 -0.82
N PRO A 205 0.18 8.88 -0.57
CA PRO A 205 1.08 9.83 0.07
C PRO A 205 1.36 11.06 -0.81
N VAL A 206 1.41 10.89 -2.14
CA VAL A 206 1.59 12.02 -3.08
C VAL A 206 0.38 12.95 -3.03
N LEU A 207 -0.84 12.40 -2.98
CA LEU A 207 -2.08 13.16 -2.81
C LEU A 207 -2.18 13.77 -1.41
N ALA A 208 -1.80 13.05 -0.35
CA ALA A 208 -1.83 13.56 1.02
C ALA A 208 -0.85 14.73 1.23
N GLU A 209 0.33 14.67 0.62
CA GLU A 209 1.31 15.77 0.56
C GLU A 209 0.78 16.98 -0.22
N GLU A 210 -0.08 16.79 -1.23
CA GLU A 210 -0.72 17.91 -1.94
C GLU A 210 -1.74 18.67 -1.06
N PHE A 211 -2.18 18.07 0.06
CA PHE A 211 -3.14 18.66 1.00
C PHE A 211 -2.55 19.05 2.36
N SER A 212 -1.27 18.76 2.62
CA SER A 212 -0.64 18.91 3.94
C SER A 212 0.37 20.05 3.97
N ASP A 213 -0.11 21.30 3.92
CA ASP A 213 0.73 22.50 3.94
C ASP A 213 1.35 22.85 5.30
N LYS A 214 1.14 22.08 6.39
CA LYS A 214 1.72 22.37 7.71
C LYS A 214 2.12 21.13 8.49
N GLU A 215 3.19 21.28 9.27
CA GLU A 215 3.77 20.29 10.18
C GLU A 215 2.70 19.55 10.98
N ILE A 216 2.84 18.22 11.03
CA ILE A 216 2.08 17.37 11.92
C ILE A 216 2.58 17.68 13.33
N ASP A 217 1.74 18.34 14.13
CA ASP A 217 1.99 18.60 15.56
C ASP A 217 1.91 17.26 16.33
N GLU A 218 3.07 16.63 16.52
CA GLU A 218 3.20 15.36 17.25
C GLU A 218 2.81 15.49 18.74
N ASP A 219 2.94 16.68 19.34
CA ASP A 219 2.60 16.93 20.74
C ASP A 219 1.07 17.00 20.97
N ASN A 220 0.29 17.32 19.93
CA ASN A 220 -1.18 17.36 19.98
C ASN A 220 -1.87 16.20 19.27
N HIS A 221 -1.11 15.24 18.70
CA HIS A 221 -1.68 14.03 18.12
C HIS A 221 -2.11 13.04 19.21
N ARG A 222 -3.41 12.91 19.45
CA ARG A 222 -3.96 12.10 20.55
C ARG A 222 -4.62 10.79 20.12
N VAL A 223 -4.68 10.51 18.82
CA VAL A 223 -5.34 9.32 18.27
C VAL A 223 -4.36 8.60 17.35
N PHE A 224 -3.80 7.50 17.85
CA PHE A 224 -2.91 6.64 17.08
C PHE A 224 -3.72 5.47 16.51
N ILE A 225 -3.60 5.20 15.21
CA ILE A 225 -4.11 3.96 14.62
C ILE A 225 -2.94 2.99 14.54
N TYR A 226 -2.92 2.02 15.46
CA TYR A 226 -2.04 0.87 15.34
C TYR A 226 -2.72 -0.17 14.44
N VAL A 227 -2.39 -0.16 13.15
CA VAL A 227 -2.64 -1.32 12.30
C VAL A 227 -1.56 -2.34 12.64
N ASP A 228 -1.95 -3.59 12.86
CA ASP A 228 -1.08 -4.71 13.22
C ASP A 228 -0.11 -5.03 12.06
N TYR A 229 0.85 -4.13 11.86
CA TYR A 229 1.70 -3.96 10.70
C TYR A 229 3.07 -4.57 11.00
N VAL A 230 3.24 -5.82 10.57
CA VAL A 230 4.55 -6.45 10.46
C VAL A 230 4.82 -6.59 8.97
N VAL A 231 5.24 -5.50 8.34
CA VAL A 231 5.87 -5.58 7.03
C VAL A 231 7.34 -5.86 7.29
N PRO A 232 7.93 -6.90 6.68
CA PRO A 232 9.38 -7.07 6.73
C PRO A 232 10.04 -5.76 6.30
N ASP A 233 11.07 -5.31 7.03
CA ASP A 233 11.97 -4.25 6.53
C ASP A 233 12.25 -4.48 5.04
N SER A 234 12.35 -3.39 4.27
CA SER A 234 12.73 -3.37 2.83
C SER A 234 13.44 -4.65 2.41
N SER A 235 12.68 -5.55 1.77
CA SER A 235 13.15 -6.86 1.33
C SER A 235 12.92 -6.98 -0.16
N PRO A 236 13.74 -7.78 -0.89
CA PRO A 236 13.54 -8.03 -2.32
C PRO A 236 12.12 -8.50 -2.67
N THR A 237 11.45 -9.18 -1.72
CA THR A 237 10.05 -9.61 -1.84
C THR A 237 9.08 -8.43 -1.83
N GLN A 238 9.28 -7.44 -0.94
CA GLN A 238 8.42 -6.26 -0.88
C GLN A 238 8.60 -5.36 -2.11
N ASP A 239 9.82 -5.24 -2.62
CA ASP A 239 10.10 -4.52 -3.87
C ASP A 239 9.34 -5.15 -5.06
N ALA A 240 9.36 -6.49 -5.15
CA ALA A 240 8.62 -7.20 -6.18
C ALA A 240 7.09 -6.99 -6.06
N VAL A 241 6.57 -6.93 -4.84
CA VAL A 241 5.15 -6.65 -4.56
C VAL A 241 4.75 -5.24 -5.04
N ASP A 242 5.53 -4.23 -4.68
CA ASP A 242 5.23 -2.83 -5.02
C ASP A 242 5.35 -2.56 -6.52
N GLU A 243 6.28 -3.25 -7.17
CA GLU A 243 6.47 -3.24 -8.61
C GLU A 243 5.27 -3.87 -9.35
N ILE A 244 4.79 -5.03 -8.87
CA ILE A 244 3.56 -5.66 -9.40
C ILE A 244 2.35 -4.74 -9.23
N GLN A 245 2.21 -4.09 -8.06
CA GLN A 245 1.14 -3.12 -7.83
C GLN A 245 1.22 -1.95 -8.81
N SER A 246 2.42 -1.43 -9.07
CA SER A 246 2.60 -0.33 -10.03
C SER A 246 2.16 -0.74 -11.44
N GLN A 247 2.50 -1.95 -11.90
CA GLN A 247 2.03 -2.48 -13.19
C GLN A 247 0.51 -2.63 -13.26
N LEU A 248 -0.11 -3.13 -12.18
CA LEU A 248 -1.57 -3.23 -12.10
C LEU A 248 -2.22 -1.84 -12.16
N GLN A 249 -1.62 -0.84 -11.52
CA GLN A 249 -2.12 0.54 -11.58
C GLN A 249 -2.07 1.11 -13.00
N GLU A 250 -0.98 0.88 -13.74
CA GLU A 250 -0.87 1.29 -15.14
C GLU A 250 -1.90 0.58 -16.02
N ILE A 251 -2.18 -0.70 -15.75
CA ILE A 251 -3.23 -1.47 -16.42
C ILE A 251 -4.61 -0.86 -16.15
N TRP A 252 -4.91 -0.49 -14.89
CA TRP A 252 -6.20 0.11 -14.52
C TRP A 252 -6.39 1.55 -15.01
N ASN A 253 -5.29 2.27 -15.26
CA ASN A 253 -5.34 3.62 -15.84
C ASN A 253 -5.62 3.61 -17.35
N SER A 254 -5.63 2.44 -17.99
CA SER A 254 -5.96 2.30 -19.41
C SER A 254 -7.49 2.30 -19.61
N GLU A 255 -7.99 2.88 -20.71
CA GLU A 255 -9.45 2.91 -21.00
C GLU A 255 -10.07 1.51 -21.10
N ASN A 256 -9.30 0.53 -21.63
CA ASN A 256 -9.71 -0.86 -21.72
C ASN A 256 -8.72 -1.72 -20.93
N ILE A 257 -9.21 -2.35 -19.84
CA ILE A 257 -8.41 -3.22 -18.99
C ILE A 257 -8.28 -4.60 -19.67
N PRO A 258 -7.08 -5.02 -20.10
CA PRO A 258 -6.87 -6.34 -20.70
C PRO A 258 -6.85 -7.46 -19.64
N PRO A 259 -7.13 -8.71 -20.04
CA PRO A 259 -6.74 -9.88 -19.27
C PRO A 259 -5.22 -9.91 -19.09
N ILE A 260 -4.78 -10.47 -17.98
CA ILE A 260 -3.37 -10.55 -17.63
C ILE A 260 -2.95 -11.99 -17.39
N LEU A 261 -1.69 -12.27 -17.68
CA LEU A 261 -1.02 -13.54 -17.42
C LEU A 261 0.15 -13.31 -16.47
N PHE A 262 0.22 -14.17 -15.45
CA PHE A 262 1.34 -14.23 -14.51
C PHE A 262 1.54 -15.65 -13.98
N THR A 263 2.73 -15.92 -13.43
CA THR A 263 3.07 -17.19 -12.79
C THR A 263 2.95 -17.05 -11.27
N TYR A 264 2.18 -17.93 -10.65
CA TYR A 264 1.83 -17.88 -9.23
C TYR A 264 2.26 -19.15 -8.49
N HIS A 265 2.85 -18.97 -7.29
CA HIS A 265 3.13 -20.07 -6.37
C HIS A 265 2.00 -20.23 -5.33
N SER A 266 1.27 -21.33 -5.42
CA SER A 266 0.25 -21.69 -4.44
C SER A 266 0.88 -22.44 -3.27
N ALA A 267 1.02 -21.78 -2.12
CA ALA A 267 1.55 -22.43 -0.91
C ALA A 267 0.70 -23.62 -0.43
N HIS A 268 -0.62 -23.58 -0.64
CA HIS A 268 -1.52 -24.66 -0.21
C HIS A 268 -1.32 -25.95 -1.01
N LYS A 269 -1.03 -25.85 -2.31
CA LYS A 269 -0.73 -27.00 -3.17
C LYS A 269 0.77 -27.26 -3.34
N ASN A 270 1.62 -26.33 -2.87
CA ASN A 270 3.04 -26.23 -3.20
C ASN A 270 3.31 -26.37 -4.71
N GLN A 271 2.51 -25.67 -5.52
CA GLN A 271 2.54 -25.74 -6.98
C GLN A 271 2.75 -24.36 -7.59
N VAL A 272 3.50 -24.34 -8.69
CA VAL A 272 3.69 -23.16 -9.52
C VAL A 272 2.79 -23.30 -10.74
N LYS A 273 2.04 -22.25 -11.07
CA LYS A 273 1.09 -22.28 -12.16
C LYS A 273 0.93 -20.95 -12.85
N GLU A 274 0.66 -20.99 -14.15
CA GLU A 274 0.26 -19.83 -14.93
C GLU A 274 -1.22 -19.54 -14.76
N CYS A 275 -1.55 -18.29 -14.46
CA CYS A 275 -2.91 -17.83 -14.22
C CYS A 275 -3.24 -16.73 -15.22
N VAL A 276 -4.26 -16.98 -16.05
CA VAL A 276 -4.87 -15.97 -16.93
C VAL A 276 -6.13 -15.43 -16.26
N VAL A 277 -6.12 -14.13 -15.93
CA VAL A 277 -7.18 -13.51 -15.13
C VAL A 277 -7.52 -12.10 -15.61
N TYR A 278 -8.73 -11.64 -15.33
CA TYR A 278 -9.10 -10.24 -15.40
C TYR A 278 -8.84 -9.56 -14.04
N PRO A 279 -7.93 -8.56 -13.96
CA PRO A 279 -7.55 -7.94 -12.70
C PRO A 279 -8.58 -6.90 -12.25
N VAL A 280 -9.14 -7.05 -11.05
CA VAL A 280 -10.25 -6.18 -10.59
C VAL A 280 -9.78 -5.11 -9.61
N CYS A 281 -9.13 -5.49 -8.52
CA CYS A 281 -8.58 -4.54 -7.54
C CYS A 281 -7.52 -5.19 -6.65
N ILE A 282 -6.77 -4.37 -5.91
CA ILE A 282 -5.96 -4.82 -4.78
C ILE A 282 -6.75 -4.63 -3.48
N TYR A 283 -6.71 -5.64 -2.64
CA TYR A 283 -7.20 -5.59 -1.27
C TYR A 283 -6.04 -5.87 -0.31
N PHE A 284 -5.91 -5.06 0.73
CA PHE A 284 -4.93 -5.31 1.79
C PHE A 284 -5.60 -6.03 2.96
N MET A 285 -4.98 -7.13 3.39
CA MET A 285 -5.52 -7.98 4.44
C MET A 285 -4.37 -8.64 5.18
N GLU A 286 -4.43 -8.61 6.51
CA GLU A 286 -3.51 -9.38 7.38
C GLU A 286 -2.03 -9.32 6.94
N ARG A 287 -1.56 -8.10 6.69
CA ARG A 287 -0.15 -7.78 6.38
C ARG A 287 0.31 -8.18 4.97
N ALA A 288 -0.60 -8.50 4.05
CA ALA A 288 -0.27 -8.74 2.65
C ALA A 288 -1.23 -8.03 1.68
N LYS A 289 -0.73 -7.71 0.50
CA LYS A 289 -1.51 -7.21 -0.63
C LYS A 289 -2.01 -8.38 -1.45
N TYR A 290 -3.30 -8.38 -1.77
CA TYR A 290 -3.95 -9.42 -2.56
C TYR A 290 -4.55 -8.78 -3.82
N LEU A 291 -4.21 -9.33 -5.00
CA LEU A 291 -4.95 -9.07 -6.23
C LEU A 291 -6.23 -9.91 -6.21
N CYS A 292 -7.38 -9.23 -6.16
CA CYS A 292 -8.67 -9.82 -6.44
C CYS A 292 -8.86 -9.87 -7.96
N ALA A 293 -8.98 -11.07 -8.51
CA ALA A 293 -9.15 -11.26 -9.95
C ALA A 293 -10.12 -12.40 -10.25
N TYR A 294 -10.68 -12.37 -11.46
CA TYR A 294 -11.58 -13.40 -11.96
C TYR A 294 -10.92 -14.09 -13.16
N GLY A 295 -10.81 -15.42 -13.13
CA GLY A 295 -10.18 -16.19 -14.20
C GLY A 295 -9.63 -17.51 -13.71
N THR A 296 -8.57 -17.99 -14.37
CA THR A 296 -7.95 -19.29 -14.08
C THR A 296 -7.31 -19.29 -12.71
N THR A 297 -7.83 -20.08 -11.78
CA THR A 297 -7.28 -20.19 -10.43
C THR A 297 -6.11 -21.18 -10.37
N PRO A 298 -5.35 -21.19 -9.26
CA PRO A 298 -4.36 -22.24 -8.98
C PRO A 298 -4.95 -23.66 -8.89
N HIS A 299 -6.28 -23.82 -8.96
CA HIS A 299 -7.00 -25.09 -8.88
C HIS A 299 -7.53 -25.61 -10.23
N ASP A 300 -7.21 -24.96 -11.35
CA ASP A 300 -7.66 -25.32 -12.71
C ASP A 300 -9.13 -25.03 -13.01
N ASP A 301 -9.84 -24.39 -12.09
CA ASP A 301 -11.17 -23.83 -12.34
C ASP A 301 -11.09 -22.35 -12.76
N ILE A 302 -12.19 -21.86 -13.32
CA ILE A 302 -12.37 -20.44 -13.68
C ILE A 302 -13.29 -19.82 -12.64
N ASN A 303 -12.73 -19.01 -11.75
CA ASN A 303 -13.49 -18.39 -10.67
C ASN A 303 -12.78 -17.15 -10.13
N TRP A 304 -13.41 -16.53 -9.13
CA TRP A 304 -12.78 -15.55 -8.27
C TRP A 304 -11.65 -16.16 -7.46
N TYR A 305 -10.55 -15.43 -7.36
CA TYR A 305 -9.44 -15.81 -6.49
C TYR A 305 -8.70 -14.57 -5.97
N LYS A 306 -8.12 -14.69 -4.77
CA LYS A 306 -7.24 -13.69 -4.16
C LYS A 306 -5.79 -14.14 -4.27
N TYR A 307 -5.04 -13.55 -5.17
CA TYR A 307 -3.62 -13.83 -5.37
C TYR A 307 -2.81 -12.93 -4.46
N ARG A 308 -2.03 -13.50 -3.54
CA ARG A 308 -1.08 -12.65 -2.79
C ARG A 308 0.01 -12.15 -3.73
N LEU A 309 0.26 -10.85 -3.73
CA LEU A 309 1.24 -10.26 -4.64
C LEU A 309 2.65 -10.80 -4.39
N ASP A 310 2.99 -11.15 -3.15
CA ASP A 310 4.31 -11.71 -2.76
C ASP A 310 4.56 -13.12 -3.30
N ARG A 311 3.53 -13.79 -3.82
CA ARG A 311 3.59 -15.15 -4.39
C ARG A 311 3.52 -15.17 -5.91
N ILE A 312 3.41 -14.01 -6.55
CA ILE A 312 3.54 -13.89 -8.00
C ILE A 312 5.03 -13.89 -8.31
N ILE A 313 5.52 -15.00 -8.86
CA ILE A 313 6.95 -15.20 -9.11
C ILE A 313 7.37 -14.73 -10.51
N SER A 314 6.41 -14.54 -11.42
CA SER A 314 6.71 -14.07 -12.77
C SER A 314 7.35 -12.69 -12.73
N GLN A 315 8.34 -12.51 -13.60
CA GLN A 315 9.04 -11.25 -13.69
C GLN A 315 8.25 -10.14 -14.38
N ARG A 316 7.10 -10.36 -14.98
CA ARG A 316 6.19 -9.28 -15.46
C ARG A 316 4.77 -9.80 -15.44
N ILE A 317 3.82 -8.87 -15.39
CA ILE A 317 2.46 -9.16 -15.80
C ILE A 317 2.41 -9.01 -17.33
N GLU A 318 2.11 -10.09 -18.04
CA GLU A 318 1.88 -10.05 -19.48
C GLU A 318 0.44 -9.59 -19.73
N LYS A 319 0.26 -8.55 -20.56
CA LYS A 319 -1.05 -8.08 -21.00
C LYS A 319 -1.47 -8.93 -22.20
N LEU A 320 -2.63 -9.58 -22.12
CA LEU A 320 -3.17 -10.38 -23.22
C LEU A 320 -4.21 -9.59 -24.00
N SER A 321 -4.29 -9.83 -25.30
CA SER A 321 -5.45 -9.40 -26.09
C SER A 321 -6.66 -10.26 -25.70
N TRP A 322 -7.86 -9.68 -25.70
CA TRP A 322 -9.11 -10.43 -25.52
C TRP A 322 -9.29 -11.56 -26.55
N GLN A 323 -8.66 -11.46 -27.72
CA GLN A 323 -8.70 -12.49 -28.76
C GLN A 323 -7.63 -13.59 -28.60
N ASP A 324 -6.72 -13.47 -27.63
CA ASP A 324 -5.67 -14.47 -27.39
C ASP A 324 -6.29 -15.84 -27.04
N ILE A 325 -5.72 -16.91 -27.58
CA ILE A 325 -6.20 -18.29 -27.38
C ILE A 325 -6.06 -18.75 -25.92
N ARG A 326 -5.14 -18.15 -25.16
CA ARG A 326 -4.90 -18.43 -23.74
C ARG A 326 -5.98 -17.85 -22.83
N VAL A 327 -6.73 -16.84 -23.29
CA VAL A 327 -7.83 -16.25 -22.51
C VAL A 327 -8.99 -17.25 -22.47
N PRO A 328 -9.45 -17.69 -21.29
CA PRO A 328 -10.53 -18.67 -21.20
C PRO A 328 -11.81 -18.16 -21.85
N GLN A 329 -12.53 -19.06 -22.55
CA GLN A 329 -13.75 -18.73 -23.29
C GLN A 329 -14.80 -18.05 -22.40
N ILE A 330 -14.99 -18.55 -21.17
CA ILE A 330 -15.92 -17.95 -20.18
C ILE A 330 -15.54 -16.49 -19.89
N LEU A 331 -14.25 -16.16 -19.81
CA LEU A 331 -13.80 -14.80 -19.55
C LEU A 331 -14.07 -13.87 -20.75
N LYS A 332 -13.92 -14.38 -21.97
CA LYS A 332 -14.28 -13.66 -23.20
C LYS A 332 -15.79 -13.39 -23.25
N GLU A 333 -16.61 -14.38 -22.94
CA GLU A 333 -18.07 -14.22 -22.93
C GLU A 333 -18.54 -13.18 -21.90
N ILE A 334 -17.90 -13.11 -20.73
CA ILE A 334 -18.20 -12.06 -19.73
C ILE A 334 -17.85 -10.67 -20.26
N ASN A 335 -16.73 -10.54 -20.98
CA ASN A 335 -16.32 -9.30 -21.62
C ASN A 335 -17.27 -8.88 -22.74
N ASP A 336 -17.60 -9.80 -23.65
CA ASP A 336 -18.46 -9.54 -24.81
C ASP A 336 -19.88 -9.13 -24.39
N ASN A 337 -20.34 -9.62 -23.23
CA ASN A 337 -21.62 -9.25 -22.64
C ASN A 337 -21.57 -7.98 -21.75
N TYR A 338 -20.43 -7.28 -21.67
CA TYR A 338 -20.22 -6.11 -20.80
C TYR A 338 -20.48 -6.38 -19.31
N GLN A 339 -20.22 -7.60 -18.86
CA GLN A 339 -20.45 -8.06 -17.48
C GLN A 339 -19.15 -8.17 -16.67
N LEU A 340 -18.09 -7.50 -17.10
CA LEU A 340 -16.81 -7.55 -16.40
C LEU A 340 -16.96 -7.12 -14.94
N PRO A 341 -16.36 -7.88 -14.01
CA PRO A 341 -16.48 -7.56 -12.61
C PRO A 341 -15.76 -6.26 -12.28
N THR A 342 -16.34 -5.48 -11.37
CA THR A 342 -15.77 -4.20 -10.92
C THR A 342 -15.45 -4.25 -9.43
N PRO A 343 -14.67 -3.30 -8.90
CA PRO A 343 -14.48 -3.18 -7.45
C PRO A 343 -15.80 -3.07 -6.68
N LYS A 344 -16.84 -2.49 -7.30
CA LYS A 344 -18.20 -2.43 -6.73
C LYS A 344 -18.78 -3.83 -6.52
N THR A 345 -18.59 -4.75 -7.46
CA THR A 345 -19.03 -6.16 -7.35
C THR A 345 -18.44 -6.83 -6.11
N ILE A 346 -17.16 -6.59 -5.84
CA ILE A 346 -16.47 -7.14 -4.66
C ILE A 346 -17.02 -6.50 -3.38
N ASN A 347 -17.13 -5.17 -3.34
CA ASN A 347 -17.63 -4.45 -2.17
C ASN A 347 -19.06 -4.86 -1.80
N THR A 348 -19.93 -5.09 -2.80
CA THR A 348 -21.27 -5.63 -2.57
C THR A 348 -21.20 -7.02 -1.95
N LYS A 349 -20.38 -7.94 -2.47
CA LYS A 349 -20.22 -9.30 -1.91
C LYS A 349 -19.63 -9.31 -0.49
N LEU A 350 -18.76 -8.34 -0.16
CA LEU A 350 -18.20 -8.20 1.18
C LEU A 350 -19.25 -7.74 2.21
N LYS A 351 -20.27 -6.97 1.79
CA LYS A 351 -21.39 -6.56 2.67
C LYS A 351 -22.40 -7.67 2.94
N GLU A 352 -22.51 -8.65 2.02
CA GLU A 352 -23.48 -9.73 2.13
C GLU A 352 -23.19 -10.68 3.30
N ALA A 353 -21.92 -10.94 3.58
CA ALA A 353 -21.50 -11.89 4.60
C ALA A 353 -20.12 -11.55 5.13
N TRP A 354 -19.97 -11.69 6.44
CA TRP A 354 -18.75 -11.46 7.17
C TRP A 354 -17.65 -12.41 6.71
N GLY A 355 -16.51 -11.83 6.32
CA GLY A 355 -15.37 -12.55 5.75
C GLY A 355 -14.80 -11.80 4.56
N CYS A 356 -13.51 -11.96 4.34
CA CYS A 356 -12.75 -11.32 3.28
C CYS A 356 -12.62 -12.19 2.01
N ASP A 357 -12.89 -13.50 2.11
CA ASP A 357 -13.03 -14.46 1.02
C ASP A 357 -14.45 -14.37 0.43
N PHE A 358 -14.78 -13.22 -0.16
CA PHE A 358 -16.12 -12.87 -0.65
C PHE A 358 -16.73 -13.83 -1.69
N TYR A 359 -15.90 -14.70 -2.28
CA TYR A 359 -16.28 -15.70 -3.26
C TYR A 359 -16.65 -17.06 -2.66
N LYS A 360 -16.39 -17.28 -1.35
CA LYS A 360 -16.80 -18.50 -0.65
C LYS A 360 -18.30 -18.51 -0.36
N GLU A 361 -18.82 -19.70 -0.09
CA GLU A 361 -20.21 -19.89 0.32
C GLU A 361 -20.53 -19.11 1.59
N LYS A 362 -21.75 -18.58 1.66
CA LYS A 362 -22.27 -17.90 2.85
C LYS A 362 -23.11 -18.87 3.67
N SER A 363 -22.97 -18.80 4.99
CA SER A 363 -23.81 -19.57 5.91
C SER A 363 -24.22 -18.71 7.09
N LEU A 364 -25.27 -19.12 7.79
CA LEU A 364 -25.69 -18.50 9.03
C LEU A 364 -24.79 -18.99 10.17
N MET A 365 -24.27 -18.05 10.95
CA MET A 365 -23.59 -18.33 12.20
C MET A 365 -24.34 -17.68 13.35
N ILE A 366 -24.45 -18.43 14.45
CA ILE A 366 -25.04 -17.96 15.69
C ILE A 366 -23.97 -18.02 16.77
N LEU A 367 -23.75 -16.89 17.43
CA LEU A 367 -22.78 -16.73 18.50
C LEU A 367 -23.50 -16.39 19.81
N ARG A 368 -22.94 -16.89 20.90
CA ARG A 368 -23.29 -16.49 22.27
C ARG A 368 -22.08 -15.83 22.93
N PHE A 369 -22.33 -14.74 23.63
CA PHE A 369 -21.38 -14.06 24.51
C PHE A 369 -21.94 -14.03 25.92
N ASP A 370 -21.08 -14.23 26.93
CA ASP A 370 -21.51 -13.99 28.31
C ASP A 370 -21.88 -12.52 28.52
N LYS A 371 -22.89 -12.26 29.35
CA LYS A 371 -23.45 -10.93 29.56
C LYS A 371 -22.40 -9.87 29.93
N ASP A 372 -21.46 -10.21 30.83
CA ASP A 372 -20.47 -9.24 31.32
C ASP A 372 -19.46 -8.88 30.24
N PHE A 373 -18.99 -9.86 29.47
CA PHE A 373 -18.10 -9.62 28.35
C PHE A 373 -18.81 -8.83 27.23
N HIS A 374 -20.06 -9.19 26.94
CA HIS A 374 -20.87 -8.48 25.94
C HIS A 374 -20.98 -6.99 26.26
N GLN A 375 -21.43 -6.64 27.46
CA GLN A 375 -21.65 -5.26 27.87
C GLN A 375 -20.38 -4.40 27.83
N ARG A 376 -19.22 -5.02 28.05
CA ARG A 376 -17.94 -4.31 28.13
C ARG A 376 -17.20 -4.22 26.80
N TYR A 377 -17.34 -5.22 25.93
CA TYR A 377 -16.45 -5.42 24.79
C TYR A 377 -17.13 -5.72 23.46
N ILE A 378 -18.44 -6.01 23.43
CA ILE A 378 -19.15 -6.32 22.18
C ILE A 378 -20.26 -5.31 21.92
N ASP A 379 -20.95 -4.87 22.98
CA ASP A 379 -22.00 -3.87 22.87
C ASP A 379 -21.45 -2.57 22.27
N GLY A 380 -22.19 -2.03 21.30
CA GLY A 380 -21.77 -0.85 20.53
C GLY A 380 -20.66 -1.08 19.49
N ILE A 381 -20.12 -2.29 19.33
CA ILE A 381 -19.12 -2.58 18.28
C ILE A 381 -19.80 -3.01 16.98
N SER A 382 -19.47 -2.33 15.88
CA SER A 382 -19.88 -2.73 14.53
C SER A 382 -18.92 -3.79 13.97
N ILE A 383 -19.29 -5.06 14.06
CA ILE A 383 -18.50 -6.18 13.54
C ILE A 383 -18.75 -6.40 12.05
N HIS A 384 -20.02 -6.41 11.63
CA HIS A 384 -20.42 -6.57 10.22
C HIS A 384 -21.88 -6.11 10.04
N GLU A 385 -22.30 -5.73 8.83
CA GLU A 385 -23.67 -5.25 8.55
C GLU A 385 -24.74 -6.31 8.87
N SER A 386 -24.44 -7.59 8.68
CA SER A 386 -25.34 -8.70 9.02
C SER A 386 -25.23 -9.18 10.48
N PHE A 387 -24.32 -8.60 11.28
CA PHE A 387 -24.11 -8.98 12.68
C PHE A 387 -25.17 -8.32 13.56
N ALA A 388 -26.21 -9.07 13.89
CA ALA A 388 -27.39 -8.54 14.57
C ALA A 388 -27.66 -9.31 15.86
N GLN A 389 -27.96 -8.58 16.93
CA GLN A 389 -28.40 -9.18 18.18
C GLN A 389 -29.80 -9.78 17.98
N ILE A 390 -30.01 -10.97 18.51
CA ILE A 390 -31.28 -11.70 18.45
C ILE A 390 -31.70 -12.12 19.85
N SER A 391 -33.02 -12.32 20.04
CA SER A 391 -33.54 -12.77 21.32
C SER A 391 -33.21 -14.25 21.56
N TYR A 392 -33.21 -14.66 22.82
CA TYR A 392 -33.02 -16.06 23.22
C TYR A 392 -34.02 -17.00 22.52
N GLU A 393 -35.29 -16.58 22.38
CA GLU A 393 -36.34 -17.33 21.69
C GLU A 393 -36.08 -17.45 20.19
N GLN A 394 -35.57 -16.39 19.56
CA GLN A 394 -35.20 -16.42 18.14
C GLN A 394 -34.09 -17.44 17.86
N VAL A 395 -33.15 -17.62 18.80
CA VAL A 395 -32.10 -18.64 18.68
C VAL A 395 -32.72 -20.04 18.58
N PHE A 396 -33.72 -20.38 19.40
CA PHE A 396 -34.42 -21.67 19.32
C PHE A 396 -35.01 -21.91 17.93
N ILE A 397 -35.71 -20.89 17.39
CA ILE A 397 -36.34 -20.97 16.08
C ILE A 397 -35.28 -21.20 14.99
N LEU A 398 -34.20 -20.44 15.01
CA LEU A 398 -33.15 -20.55 13.99
C LEU A 398 -32.43 -21.90 14.04
N LEU A 399 -32.12 -22.40 15.24
CA LEU A 399 -31.51 -23.72 15.41
C LEU A 399 -32.42 -24.85 14.92
N GLN A 400 -33.73 -24.75 15.17
CA GLN A 400 -34.71 -25.73 14.68
C GLN A 400 -34.85 -25.72 13.16
N GLN A 401 -34.73 -24.54 12.54
CA GLN A 401 -34.85 -24.39 11.09
C GLN A 401 -33.60 -24.86 10.33
N HIS A 402 -32.41 -24.61 10.87
CA HIS A 402 -31.15 -24.81 10.13
C HIS A 402 -30.43 -26.13 10.44
N ILE A 403 -30.74 -26.78 11.57
CA ILE A 403 -30.17 -28.09 11.91
C ILE A 403 -31.17 -29.18 11.48
N LEU A 404 -30.87 -29.84 10.36
CA LEU A 404 -31.72 -30.90 9.79
C LEU A 404 -31.61 -32.23 10.55
N GLU A 405 -30.46 -32.51 11.15
CA GLU A 405 -30.19 -33.75 11.86
C GLU A 405 -30.75 -33.70 13.29
N GLN A 406 -31.74 -34.55 13.58
CA GLN A 406 -32.50 -34.51 14.83
C GLN A 406 -31.67 -34.72 16.09
N GLU A 407 -30.68 -35.62 16.06
CA GLU A 407 -29.80 -35.87 17.22
C GLU A 407 -28.93 -34.65 17.53
N HIS A 408 -28.28 -34.07 16.52
CA HIS A 408 -27.50 -32.83 16.68
C HIS A 408 -28.37 -31.66 17.13
N GLN A 409 -29.57 -31.52 16.56
CA GLN A 409 -30.52 -30.49 16.97
C GLN A 409 -30.85 -30.61 18.46
N ARG A 410 -31.18 -31.82 18.94
CA ARG A 410 -31.47 -32.06 20.35
C ARG A 410 -30.30 -31.72 21.26
N VAL A 411 -29.08 -32.08 20.88
CA VAL A 411 -27.87 -31.76 21.66
C VAL A 411 -27.65 -30.25 21.77
N ILE A 412 -27.73 -29.51 20.67
CA ILE A 412 -27.52 -28.05 20.67
C ILE A 412 -28.64 -27.32 21.42
N LEU A 413 -29.90 -27.78 21.28
CA LEU A 413 -31.02 -27.22 22.04
C LEU A 413 -30.87 -27.45 23.56
N ASN A 414 -30.42 -28.64 23.98
CA ASN A 414 -30.13 -28.91 25.39
C ASN A 414 -29.00 -28.01 25.92
N ILE A 415 -27.97 -27.78 25.09
CA ILE A 415 -26.89 -26.84 25.44
C ILE A 415 -27.46 -25.43 25.61
N LEU A 416 -28.26 -24.93 24.66
CA LEU A 416 -28.87 -23.61 24.75
C LEU A 416 -29.74 -23.47 26.02
N GLN A 417 -30.56 -24.48 26.33
CA GLN A 417 -31.37 -24.52 27.56
C GLN A 417 -30.54 -24.42 28.85
N SER A 418 -29.30 -24.92 28.83
CA SER A 418 -28.37 -24.80 29.96
C SER A 418 -27.69 -23.41 30.05
N ARG A 419 -27.90 -22.52 29.07
CA ARG A 419 -27.32 -21.18 29.05
C ARG A 419 -28.32 -20.15 29.58
N PRO A 420 -27.84 -19.10 30.26
CA PRO A 420 -28.68 -17.98 30.65
C PRO A 420 -29.39 -17.34 29.45
N SER A 421 -30.69 -17.08 29.58
CA SER A 421 -31.44 -16.28 28.61
C SER A 421 -31.03 -14.81 28.61
N SER A 422 -30.34 -14.36 29.67
CA SER A 422 -29.81 -13.00 29.84
C SER A 422 -28.48 -12.76 29.14
N ASP A 423 -27.86 -13.81 28.57
CA ASP A 423 -26.66 -13.67 27.74
C ASP A 423 -27.00 -13.01 26.39
N ALA A 424 -25.97 -12.54 25.70
CA ALA A 424 -26.15 -11.91 24.41
C ALA A 424 -25.97 -12.93 23.28
N TYR A 425 -26.96 -12.98 22.39
CA TYR A 425 -27.00 -13.86 21.23
C TYR A 425 -26.98 -13.03 19.96
N TYR A 426 -26.17 -13.45 19.00
CA TYR A 426 -26.01 -12.76 17.73
C TYR A 426 -26.14 -13.73 16.58
N GLN A 427 -26.78 -13.28 15.51
CA GLN A 427 -26.72 -13.92 14.21
C GLN A 427 -25.79 -13.13 13.28
N VAL A 428 -25.14 -13.83 12.36
CA VAL A 428 -24.35 -13.21 11.30
C VAL A 428 -24.29 -14.14 10.10
N ASN A 429 -24.45 -13.59 8.90
CA ASN A 429 -24.08 -14.32 7.67
C ASN A 429 -22.56 -14.25 7.55
N TYR A 430 -21.88 -15.38 7.45
CA TYR A 430 -20.43 -15.44 7.34
C TYR A 430 -19.99 -16.30 6.16
N ARG A 431 -18.75 -16.09 5.69
CA ARG A 431 -18.12 -16.89 4.65
C ARG A 431 -17.52 -18.15 5.28
N VAL A 432 -17.99 -19.32 4.85
CA VAL A 432 -17.58 -20.61 5.41
C VAL A 432 -16.08 -20.82 5.20
N THR A 433 -15.34 -21.27 6.21
CA THR A 433 -13.87 -21.43 6.21
C THR A 433 -13.05 -20.15 5.95
N ASP A 434 -13.65 -18.97 6.08
CA ASP A 434 -12.93 -17.72 5.95
C ASP A 434 -11.95 -17.53 7.12
N TYR A 435 -10.67 -17.40 6.79
CA TYR A 435 -9.62 -17.34 7.80
C TYR A 435 -9.78 -16.16 8.77
N TYR A 436 -10.23 -15.00 8.29
CA TYR A 436 -10.40 -13.81 9.13
C TYR A 436 -11.47 -14.03 10.20
N VAL A 437 -12.61 -14.61 9.80
CA VAL A 437 -13.70 -14.94 10.73
C VAL A 437 -13.23 -15.95 11.78
N ILE A 438 -12.58 -17.03 11.34
CA ILE A 438 -12.12 -18.08 12.26
C ILE A 438 -11.04 -17.54 13.21
N ARG A 439 -10.09 -16.74 12.72
CA ARG A 439 -9.06 -16.11 13.56
C ARG A 439 -9.67 -15.18 14.61
N TRP A 440 -10.68 -14.40 14.25
CA TRP A 440 -11.38 -13.53 15.20
C TRP A 440 -12.04 -14.34 16.32
N LEU A 441 -12.73 -15.44 15.98
CA LEU A 441 -13.34 -16.34 16.97
C LEU A 441 -12.28 -16.98 17.88
N ARG A 442 -11.15 -17.43 17.33
CA ARG A 442 -10.03 -17.99 18.10
C ARG A 442 -9.45 -16.96 19.09
N ALA A 443 -9.33 -15.69 18.68
CA ALA A 443 -8.79 -14.64 19.52
C ALA A 443 -9.68 -14.34 20.75
N LEU A 444 -11.00 -14.51 20.62
CA LEU A 444 -11.93 -14.38 21.74
C LEU A 444 -11.93 -15.61 22.67
N GLY A 445 -11.54 -16.77 22.16
CA GLY A 445 -11.43 -18.00 22.93
C GLY A 445 -12.72 -18.32 23.69
N ALA A 446 -12.61 -18.55 25.01
CA ALA A 446 -13.75 -18.92 25.86
C ALA A 446 -14.82 -17.81 26.04
N LYS A 447 -14.60 -16.60 25.50
CA LYS A 447 -15.55 -15.48 25.59
C LYS A 447 -16.63 -15.49 24.51
N VAL A 448 -16.50 -16.38 23.52
CA VAL A 448 -17.50 -16.59 22.48
C VAL A 448 -17.80 -18.08 22.34
N GLU A 449 -19.08 -18.42 22.20
CA GLU A 449 -19.53 -19.77 21.93
C GLU A 449 -20.25 -19.80 20.57
N VAL A 450 -19.76 -20.62 19.65
CA VAL A 450 -20.43 -20.87 18.36
C VAL A 450 -21.56 -21.88 18.59
N LEU A 451 -22.81 -21.48 18.37
CA LEU A 451 -23.99 -22.37 18.45
C LEU A 451 -24.31 -23.01 17.10
N LEU A 452 -24.11 -22.26 16.01
CA LEU A 452 -24.32 -22.67 14.63
C LEU A 452 -23.22 -22.05 13.76
N PRO A 453 -22.68 -22.74 12.73
CA PRO A 453 -22.97 -24.12 12.33
C PRO A 453 -22.24 -25.18 13.18
N CYS A 454 -22.77 -26.39 13.20
CA CYS A 454 -22.29 -27.49 14.05
C CYS A 454 -20.85 -27.90 13.76
N ASN A 455 -20.45 -27.93 12.49
CA ASN A 455 -19.08 -28.26 12.08
C ASN A 455 -18.07 -27.27 12.66
N LEU A 456 -18.34 -25.96 12.57
CA LEU A 456 -17.47 -24.94 13.14
C LEU A 456 -17.43 -25.01 14.67
N ARG A 457 -18.57 -25.26 15.31
CA ARG A 457 -18.61 -25.50 16.76
C ARG A 457 -17.72 -26.67 17.18
N GLN A 458 -17.79 -27.79 16.45
CA GLN A 458 -16.98 -28.98 16.72
C GLN A 458 -15.49 -28.72 16.50
N GLU A 459 -15.13 -27.99 15.44
CA GLU A 459 -13.76 -27.56 15.16
C GLU A 459 -13.20 -26.73 16.34
N MET A 460 -13.92 -25.68 16.75
CA MET A 460 -13.52 -24.82 17.87
C MET A 460 -13.39 -25.60 19.18
N ALA A 461 -14.30 -26.54 19.44
CA ALA A 461 -14.26 -27.39 20.63
C ALA A 461 -13.05 -28.34 20.62
N SER A 462 -12.72 -28.91 19.46
CA SER A 462 -11.53 -29.77 19.29
C SER A 462 -10.25 -28.98 19.53
N GLU A 463 -10.13 -27.79 18.94
CA GLU A 463 -8.95 -26.93 19.11
C GLU A 463 -8.71 -26.54 20.57
N ILE A 464 -9.77 -26.19 21.31
CA ILE A 464 -9.68 -25.87 22.74
C ILE A 464 -9.23 -27.11 23.53
N LYS A 465 -9.75 -28.30 23.20
CA LYS A 465 -9.33 -29.55 23.84
C LYS A 465 -7.87 -29.87 23.56
N ASP A 466 -7.40 -29.66 22.33
CA ASP A 466 -6.01 -29.88 21.95
C ASP A 466 -5.07 -28.89 22.66
N MET A 467 -5.46 -27.61 22.75
CA MET A 467 -4.73 -26.62 23.55
C MET A 467 -4.67 -27.02 25.03
N PHE A 468 -5.80 -27.48 25.61
CA PHE A 468 -5.82 -27.98 26.98
C PHE A 468 -4.88 -29.19 27.15
N ASN A 469 -4.80 -30.11 26.19
CA ASN A 469 -3.89 -31.25 26.26
C ASN A 469 -2.40 -30.85 26.16
N ILE A 470 -2.09 -29.73 25.49
CA ILE A 470 -0.72 -29.20 25.40
C ILE A 470 -0.29 -28.59 26.73
N TYR A 471 -1.13 -27.72 27.31
CA TYR A 471 -0.78 -27.00 28.54
C TYR A 471 -1.11 -27.76 29.83
N GLY A 472 -2.05 -28.69 29.80
CA GLY A 472 -2.55 -29.44 30.94
C GLY A 472 -1.73 -30.68 31.30
N LYS A 473 -0.65 -30.97 30.58
CA LYS A 473 0.33 -32.00 30.99
C LYS A 473 1.26 -31.41 32.04
N HIS A 474 0.90 -31.61 33.31
CA HIS A 474 1.76 -31.42 34.46
C HIS A 474 2.04 -32.75 35.14
#